data_AF-A0A1I3JLH0-F1
#
_entry.id   AF-A0A1I3JLH0-F1
#
_cell.length_a   1.000
_cell.length_b   1.000
_cell.length_c   1.000
_cell.angle_alpha   90.00
_cell.angle_beta   90.00
_cell.angle_gamma   90.00
#
_symmetry.space_group_name_H-M   'P 1'
#
loop_
_entity.id
_entity.type
_entity.pdbx_description
1 polymer ?
#
loop_
_entity_poly.entity_id
_entity_poly.type
_entity_poly.pdbx_seq_one_letter_code
_entity_poly.pdbx_strand_id
1 'polypeptide(L)'
;MLLRGAPDQTWTPTALTAELRGNLAMVEDMLGRLEGLGLVGREADGWRYRPAQPALDDLCGRTEQAYRQKPFAMISMIYRGAGPLRDLADAFRFKDGKP
;
A
#
# COMPACT_ATOMS: atom_id res chain seq x y z
N MET A 1 8.49 2.48 -5.02
CA MET A 1 8.00 2.24 -3.63
C MET A 1 9.21 2.07 -2.73
N LEU A 2 9.25 2.72 -1.55
CA LEU A 2 10.43 2.74 -0.66
C LEU A 2 10.85 1.34 -0.19
N LEU A 3 9.98 0.65 0.56
CA LEU A 3 10.28 -0.65 1.18
C LEU A 3 10.62 -1.74 0.14
N ARG A 4 9.84 -1.82 -0.94
CA ARG A 4 10.06 -2.78 -2.04
C ARG A 4 11.32 -2.49 -2.84
N GLY A 5 11.73 -1.22 -2.94
CA GLY A 5 12.95 -0.82 -3.64
C GLY A 5 14.23 -1.21 -2.91
N ALA A 6 14.14 -1.51 -1.61
CA ALA A 6 15.24 -1.98 -0.78
C ALA A 6 14.79 -3.17 0.08
N PRO A 7 14.51 -4.34 -0.55
CA PRO A 7 13.90 -5.48 0.13
C PRO A 7 14.82 -6.12 1.17
N ASP A 8 16.13 -5.93 1.04
CA ASP A 8 17.13 -6.45 1.97
C ASP A 8 17.43 -5.51 3.14
N GLN A 9 16.88 -4.29 3.10
CA GLN A 9 17.07 -3.31 4.15
C GLN A 9 16.08 -3.53 5.30
N THR A 10 16.60 -3.54 6.51
CA THR A 10 15.80 -3.47 7.73
C THR A 10 15.55 -2.00 8.08
N TRP A 11 14.29 -1.67 8.29
CA TRP A 11 13.82 -0.31 8.55
C TRP A 11 13.37 -0.16 10.00
N THR A 12 13.92 0.82 10.70
CA THR A 12 13.39 1.26 11.99
C THR A 12 12.26 2.28 11.79
N PRO A 13 11.33 2.45 12.76
CA PRO A 13 10.30 3.47 12.68
C PRO A 13 10.89 4.88 12.57
N THR A 14 12.00 5.14 13.27
CA THR A 14 12.70 6.42 13.23
C THR A 14 13.33 6.69 11.87
N ALA A 15 13.96 5.69 11.24
CA ALA A 15 14.52 5.82 9.89
C ALA A 15 13.41 6.08 8.86
N LEU A 16 12.30 5.35 8.94
CA LEU A 16 11.14 5.57 8.05
C LEU A 16 10.48 6.92 8.27
N THR A 17 10.41 7.39 9.51
CA THR A 17 9.89 8.72 9.82
C THR A 17 10.74 9.81 9.17
N ALA A 18 12.07 9.67 9.18
CA ALA A 18 12.99 10.59 8.53
C ALA A 18 12.86 10.55 7.00
N GLU A 19 12.87 9.37 6.39
CA GLU A 19 12.74 9.18 4.94
C GLU A 19 11.40 9.70 4.40
N LEU A 20 10.30 9.36 5.08
CA LEU A 20 8.95 9.76 4.68
C LEU A 20 8.63 11.20 5.09
N ARG A 21 9.49 11.86 5.87
CA ARG A 21 9.24 13.14 6.54
C ARG A 21 7.89 13.13 7.26
N GLY A 22 7.59 12.01 7.90
CA GLY A 22 6.30 11.70 8.49
C GLY A 22 6.26 11.94 10.00
N ASN A 23 5.16 11.51 10.61
CA ASN A 23 5.01 11.42 12.07
C ASN A 23 5.31 9.98 12.52
N LEU A 24 6.14 9.83 13.56
CA LEU A 24 6.51 8.53 14.12
C LEU A 24 5.30 7.66 14.49
N ALA A 25 4.30 8.21 15.17
CA ALA A 25 3.12 7.45 15.58
C ALA A 25 2.30 6.93 14.37
N MET A 26 2.24 7.74 13.30
CA MET A 26 1.60 7.32 12.04
C MET A 26 2.41 6.22 11.35
N VAL A 27 3.75 6.33 11.34
CA VAL A 27 4.63 5.31 10.76
C VAL A 27 4.50 3.98 11.50
N GLU A 28 4.44 4.01 12.84
CA GLU A 28 4.23 2.82 13.66
C GLU A 28 2.87 2.15 13.41
N ASP A 29 1.78 2.93 13.34
CA ASP A 29 0.46 2.41 12.97
C ASP A 29 0.47 1.79 11.57
N MET A 30 1.09 2.45 10.59
CA MET A 30 1.22 1.93 9.23
C MET A 30 2.05 0.64 9.19
N LEU A 31 3.15 0.55 9.94
CA LEU A 31 3.95 -0.67 10.03
C LEU A 31 3.15 -1.83 10.61
N GLY A 32 2.40 -1.60 11.69
CA GLY A 32 1.51 -2.60 12.27
C GLY A 32 0.44 -3.09 11.28
N ARG A 33 -0.14 -2.19 10.49
CA ARG A 33 -1.10 -2.56 9.42
C ARG A 33 -0.44 -3.36 8.30
N LEU A 34 0.73 -2.95 7.84
CA LEU A 34 1.47 -3.66 6.79
C LEU A 34 1.91 -5.05 7.25
N GLU A 35 2.29 -5.18 8.51
CA GLU A 35 2.62 -6.46 9.15
C GLU A 35 1.38 -7.36 9.23
N GLY A 36 0.24 -6.82 9.70
CA GLY A 36 -1.03 -7.54 9.73
C GLY A 36 -1.54 -7.96 8.35
N LEU A 37 -1.21 -7.20 7.30
CA LEU A 37 -1.49 -7.55 5.90
C LEU A 37 -0.43 -8.50 5.29
N GLY A 38 0.62 -8.85 6.04
CA GLY A 38 1.70 -9.73 5.60
C GLY A 38 2.60 -9.12 4.53
N LEU A 39 2.74 -7.80 4.45
CA LEU A 39 3.64 -7.11 3.50
C LEU A 39 5.05 -6.89 4.06
N VAL A 40 5.16 -6.76 5.38
CA VAL A 40 6.42 -6.63 6.10
C VAL A 40 6.52 -7.68 7.18
N GLY A 41 7.73 -8.13 7.48
CA GLY A 41 8.03 -8.98 8.62
C GLY A 41 8.84 -8.22 9.66
N ARG A 42 8.57 -8.50 10.94
CA ARG A 42 9.36 -7.98 12.05
C ARG A 42 10.66 -8.77 12.19
N GLU A 43 11.76 -8.05 12.33
CA GLU A 43 13.11 -8.53 12.59
C GLU A 43 13.59 -7.98 13.95
N ALA A 44 14.72 -8.48 14.47
CA ALA A 44 15.27 -8.05 15.76
C ALA A 44 15.43 -6.52 15.85
N ASP A 45 15.84 -5.89 14.76
CA ASP A 45 16.18 -4.46 14.71
C ASP A 45 15.16 -3.60 13.94
N GLY A 46 14.00 -4.14 13.54
CA GLY A 46 13.00 -3.36 12.81
C GLY A 46 12.04 -4.17 11.95
N TRP A 47 11.70 -3.64 10.78
CA TRP A 47 10.81 -4.27 9.81
C TRP A 47 11.48 -4.38 8.45
N ARG A 48 11.23 -5.48 7.76
CA ARG A 48 11.74 -5.72 6.41
C ARG A 48 10.60 -6.03 5.46
N TYR A 49 10.72 -5.59 4.21
CA TYR A 49 9.79 -5.97 3.17
C TYR A 49 9.85 -7.50 2.94
N ARG A 50 8.76 -8.19 3.24
CA ARG A 50 8.65 -9.65 3.12
C ARG A 50 7.19 -10.03 2.90
N PRO A 51 6.68 -9.90 1.67
CA PRO A 51 5.34 -10.33 1.33
C PRO A 51 5.12 -11.80 1.68
N ALA A 52 4.06 -12.10 2.42
CA ALA A 52 3.71 -13.45 2.84
C ALA A 52 3.27 -14.33 1.66
N GLN A 53 2.88 -13.71 0.53
CA GLN A 53 2.44 -14.39 -0.68
C GLN A 53 2.97 -13.66 -1.93
N PRO A 54 3.33 -14.39 -3.00
CA PRO A 54 3.76 -13.78 -4.26
C PRO A 54 2.73 -12.80 -4.85
N ALA A 55 1.44 -13.11 -4.72
CA ALA A 55 0.36 -12.26 -5.22
C ALA A 55 0.35 -10.85 -4.57
N LEU A 56 0.85 -10.71 -3.34
CA LEU A 56 0.97 -9.42 -2.67
C LEU A 56 2.12 -8.60 -3.26
N ASP A 57 3.25 -9.22 -3.58
CA ASP A 57 4.36 -8.55 -4.27
C ASP A 57 3.93 -8.09 -5.68
N ASP A 58 3.23 -8.96 -6.41
CA ASP A 58 2.68 -8.64 -7.73
C ASP A 58 1.71 -7.44 -7.66
N LEU A 59 0.85 -7.42 -6.65
CA LEU A 59 -0.05 -6.29 -6.41
C LEU A 59 0.73 -5.01 -6.14
N CYS A 60 1.72 -5.04 -5.25
CA CYS A 60 2.60 -3.90 -5.00
C CYS A 60 3.29 -3.41 -6.29
N GLY A 61 3.75 -4.33 -7.15
CA GLY A 61 4.36 -3.98 -8.42
C GLY A 61 3.43 -3.33 -9.42
N ARG A 62 2.20 -3.85 -9.54
CA ARG A 62 1.16 -3.22 -10.37
C ARG A 62 0.79 -1.84 -9.85
N THR A 63 0.68 -1.67 -8.54
CA THR A 63 0.44 -0.37 -7.92
C THR A 63 1.57 0.61 -8.24
N GLU A 64 2.83 0.20 -8.06
CA GLU A 64 3.99 1.02 -8.39
C GLU A 64 4.02 1.43 -9.87
N GLN A 65 3.73 0.50 -10.78
CA GLN A 65 3.64 0.78 -12.21
C GLN A 65 2.54 1.82 -12.51
N ALA A 66 1.37 1.70 -11.88
CA ALA A 66 0.28 2.65 -12.04
C ALA A 66 0.67 4.06 -11.56
N TYR A 67 1.38 4.17 -10.43
CA TYR A 67 1.91 5.45 -9.94
C TYR A 67 2.93 6.08 -10.88
N ARG A 68 3.79 5.28 -11.52
CA ARG A 68 4.75 5.79 -12.52
C ARG A 68 4.07 6.26 -13.79
N GLN A 69 3.02 5.56 -14.23
CA GLN A 69 2.31 5.90 -15.46
C GLN A 69 1.35 7.09 -15.29
N LYS A 70 0.66 7.19 -14.16
CA LYS A 70 -0.41 8.16 -13.92
C LYS A 70 -0.37 8.74 -12.49
N PRO A 71 0.71 9.45 -12.10
CA PRO A 71 0.92 9.90 -10.72
C PRO A 71 -0.22 10.78 -10.20
N PHE A 72 -0.66 11.77 -10.99
CA PHE A 72 -1.77 12.65 -10.59
C PHE A 72 -3.10 11.92 -10.42
N ALA A 73 -3.42 10.99 -11.31
CA ALA A 73 -4.67 10.22 -11.21
C ALA A 73 -4.65 9.34 -9.96
N MET A 74 -3.53 8.69 -9.67
CA MET A 74 -3.37 7.85 -8.48
C MET A 74 -3.49 8.66 -7.18
N ILE A 75 -2.82 9.80 -7.08
CA ILE A 75 -2.92 10.69 -5.91
C ILE A 75 -4.37 11.17 -5.74
N SER A 76 -5.03 11.58 -6.83
CA SER A 76 -6.43 12.02 -6.78
C SER A 76 -7.37 10.90 -6.30
N MET A 77 -7.15 9.65 -6.75
CA MET A 77 -7.94 8.50 -6.31
C MET A 77 -7.79 8.26 -4.81
N ILE A 78 -6.57 8.35 -4.27
CA ILE A 78 -6.31 8.14 -2.83
C ILE A 78 -6.99 9.22 -2.00
N TYR A 79 -6.88 10.49 -2.43
CA TYR A 79 -7.55 11.62 -1.78
C TYR A 79 -9.07 11.49 -1.79
N ARG A 80 -9.66 11.04 -2.92
CA ARG A 80 -11.12 10.83 -3.03
C ARG A 80 -11.59 9.61 -2.23
N GLY A 81 -10.69 8.70 -1.89
CA GLY A 81 -11.02 7.45 -1.22
C GLY A 81 -11.81 6.48 -2.11
N ALA A 82 -12.23 5.36 -1.50
CA ALA A 82 -12.90 4.29 -2.23
C ALA A 82 -14.38 4.57 -2.56
N GLY A 83 -15.01 5.58 -1.96
CA GLY A 83 -16.44 5.86 -2.14
C GLY A 83 -16.84 6.07 -3.61
N PRO A 84 -16.31 7.11 -4.28
CA PRO A 84 -16.68 7.40 -5.67
C PRO A 84 -16.30 6.29 -6.66
N LEU A 85 -15.23 5.53 -6.38
CA LEU A 85 -14.81 4.40 -7.20
C LEU A 85 -15.73 3.18 -7.03
N ARG A 86 -16.19 2.95 -5.79
CA ARG A 86 -17.17 1.90 -5.47
C ARG A 86 -18.52 2.24 -6.06
N ASP A 87 -18.96 3.50 -5.94
CA ASP A 87 -20.21 3.99 -6.53
C ASP A 87 -20.21 3.83 -8.06
N LEU A 88 -19.08 4.15 -8.72
CA LEU A 88 -18.91 3.93 -10.15
C LEU A 88 -18.92 2.43 -10.50
N ALA A 89 -18.20 1.59 -9.74
CA ALA A 89 -18.18 0.15 -9.96
C ALA A 89 -19.57 -0.48 -9.78
N ASP A 90 -20.32 -0.03 -8.77
CA ASP A 90 -21.70 -0.48 -8.50
C ASP A 90 -22.67 0.01 -9.58
N ALA A 91 -22.46 1.20 -10.17
CA ALA A 91 -23.26 1.68 -11.30
C ALA A 91 -23.10 0.83 -12.58
N PHE A 92 -21.97 0.13 -12.73
CA PHE A 92 -21.73 -0.80 -13.85
C PHE A 92 -22.08 -2.26 -13.53
N ARG A 93 -22.44 -2.59 -12.28
CA ARG A 93 -23.03 -3.89 -11.95
C ARG A 93 -24.48 -3.89 -12.43
N PHE A 94 -24.68 -4.19 -13.71
CA PHE A 94 -26.00 -4.53 -14.23
C PHE A 94 -26.58 -5.67 -13.39
N LYS A 95 -27.79 -5.47 -12.86
CA LYS A 95 -28.56 -6.52 -12.18
C LYS A 95 -28.87 -7.61 -13.20
N ASP A 96 -28.23 -8.78 -13.06
CA ASP A 96 -28.72 -10.04 -13.63
C ASP A 96 -29.99 -10.48 -12.88
N GLY A 97 -31.05 -9.69 -13.02
CA GLY A 97 -32.36 -9.94 -12.45
C GLY A 97 -33.43 -9.47 -13.42
N LYS A 98 -33.70 -10.30 -14.43
CA LYS A 98 -34.82 -10.17 -15.36
C LYS A 98 -36.11 -10.72 -14.71
N PRO A 99 -37.25 -10.38 -15.29
CA PRO A 99 -38.22 -9.38 -14.86
C PRO A 99 -39.10 -9.77 -13.66
#